data_AF-A0A8G2BLT3-F1
#
_entry.id   AF-A0A8G2BLT3-F1
#
_cell.length_a   1.000
_cell.length_b   1.000
_cell.length_c   1.000
_cell.angle_alpha   90.00
_cell.angle_beta   90.00
_cell.angle_gamma   90.00
#
_symmetry.space_group_name_H-M   'P 1'
#
loop_
_entity.id
_entity.type
_entity.pdbx_description
1 polymer ?
#
loop_
_entity_poly.entity_id
_entity_poly.type
_entity_poly.pdbx_seq_one_letter_code
_entity_poly.pdbx_strand_id
1 'polypeptide(L)'
;MTLIGSATGRCLLLAAVLTLWSAMPAHAQQAPTQAPAMLPSAAVERETGEDLPLWQRTLYKTLTYQAAANAADVLVFDLLVGASAATTTGFFVVNAATAAAAYYGFEYAWQNLGPTLDETTEQTIVEKTILYRFIGVGRNFTLGYLYGGGAVTAGAFAGLNIVYDTSIFLTNEYVWDILRPEQAP
;
A
#
# COMPACT_ATOMS: atom_id res chain seq x y z
N MET A 1 -31.50 23.90 -0.21
CA MET A 1 -30.47 23.78 -1.26
C MET A 1 -30.03 22.32 -1.24
N THR A 2 -30.60 21.52 -2.15
CA THR A 2 -30.58 20.05 -2.07
C THR A 2 -29.53 19.55 -3.06
N LEU A 3 -28.37 19.13 -2.57
CA LEU A 3 -27.32 18.52 -3.38
C LEU A 3 -27.73 17.08 -3.72
N ILE A 4 -28.46 16.91 -4.82
CA ILE A 4 -28.63 15.62 -5.50
C ILE A 4 -27.32 15.36 -6.25
N GLY A 5 -26.28 14.91 -5.53
CA GLY A 5 -25.09 14.33 -6.12
C GLY A 5 -25.48 12.99 -6.75
N SER A 6 -25.42 12.90 -8.08
CA SER A 6 -25.91 11.75 -8.84
C SER A 6 -25.25 10.45 -8.36
N ALA A 7 -26.07 9.50 -7.89
CA ALA A 7 -25.65 8.15 -7.52
C ALA A 7 -24.81 7.46 -8.62
N THR A 8 -25.01 7.86 -9.88
CA THR A 8 -24.30 7.39 -11.07
C THR A 8 -22.78 7.59 -11.02
N GLY A 9 -22.30 8.70 -10.44
CA GLY A 9 -20.86 8.98 -10.33
C GLY A 9 -20.17 8.09 -9.30
N ARG A 10 -20.89 7.73 -8.22
CA ARG A 10 -20.38 6.87 -7.14
C ARG A 10 -20.25 5.41 -7.58
N CYS A 11 -21.09 4.93 -8.50
CA CYS A 11 -21.00 3.58 -9.05
C CYS A 11 -19.79 3.39 -10.00
N LEU A 12 -19.42 4.42 -10.77
CA LEU A 12 -18.29 4.34 -11.71
C LEU A 12 -16.92 4.26 -11.02
N LEU A 13 -16.74 4.96 -9.89
CA LEU A 13 -15.51 4.92 -9.09
C LEU A 13 -15.33 3.58 -8.36
N LEU A 14 -16.40 3.00 -7.83
CA LEU A 14 -16.39 1.65 -7.24
C LEU A 14 -16.01 0.58 -8.27
N ALA A 15 -16.49 0.71 -9.52
CA ALA A 15 -16.11 -0.18 -10.60
C ALA A 15 -14.61 -0.06 -10.96
N ALA A 16 -14.04 1.15 -10.97
CA ALA A 16 -12.62 1.36 -11.26
C ALA A 16 -11.68 0.70 -10.23
N VAL A 17 -12.01 0.81 -8.94
CA VAL A 17 -11.25 0.16 -7.85
C VAL A 17 -11.36 -1.37 -7.94
N LEU A 18 -12.53 -1.92 -8.30
CA LEU A 18 -12.71 -3.36 -8.55
C LEU A 18 -11.98 -3.87 -9.81
N THR A 19 -11.84 -3.05 -10.85
CA THR A 19 -11.07 -3.43 -12.05
C THR A 19 -9.56 -3.48 -11.82
N LEU A 20 -9.03 -2.64 -10.92
CA LEU A 20 -7.62 -2.71 -10.51
C LEU A 20 -7.31 -3.99 -9.70
N TRP A 21 -8.29 -4.51 -8.97
CA TRP A 21 -8.17 -5.78 -8.23
C TRP A 21 -8.22 -7.03 -9.14
N SER A 22 -8.91 -6.96 -10.27
CA SER A 22 -9.00 -8.08 -11.23
C SER A 22 -7.83 -8.17 -12.21
N ALA A 23 -6.94 -7.17 -12.20
CA ALA A 23 -5.67 -7.18 -12.91
C ALA A 23 -4.50 -7.74 -12.09
N MET A 24 -4.73 -8.16 -10.83
CA MET A 24 -3.76 -8.99 -10.13
C MET A 24 -3.62 -10.30 -10.91
N PRO A 25 -2.40 -10.70 -11.32
CA PRO A 25 -2.20 -12.00 -11.91
C PRO A 25 -2.61 -13.02 -10.85
N ALA A 26 -3.79 -13.62 -11.01
CA ALA A 26 -4.12 -14.88 -10.37
C ALA A 26 -2.89 -15.75 -10.58
N HIS A 27 -2.22 -16.14 -9.51
CA HIS A 27 -1.03 -16.98 -9.57
C HIS A 27 -1.34 -18.10 -10.56
N ALA A 28 -0.78 -17.96 -11.76
CA ALA A 28 -1.01 -18.87 -12.84
C ALA A 28 -0.40 -20.15 -12.33
N GLN A 29 -1.27 -21.06 -11.87
CA GLN A 29 -0.92 -22.40 -11.52
C GLN A 29 -0.16 -22.94 -12.72
N GLN A 30 1.16 -23.01 -12.59
CA GLN A 30 2.05 -23.26 -13.72
C GLN A 30 1.66 -24.61 -14.30
N ALA A 31 0.95 -24.59 -15.44
CA ALA A 31 0.81 -25.77 -16.26
C ALA A 31 2.22 -26.19 -16.69
N PRO A 32 2.54 -27.50 -16.72
CA PRO A 32 3.84 -27.98 -17.15
C PRO A 32 4.13 -27.45 -18.56
N THR A 33 5.04 -26.49 -18.63
CA THR A 33 5.34 -25.73 -19.84
C THR A 33 6.29 -26.56 -20.69
N GLN A 34 5.87 -26.89 -21.91
CA GLN A 34 6.74 -27.44 -22.95
C GLN A 34 7.88 -26.46 -23.23
N ALA A 35 9.11 -26.98 -23.30
CA ALA A 35 10.35 -26.21 -23.40
C ALA A 35 10.31 -25.15 -24.53
N PRO A 36 10.38 -23.84 -24.21
CA PRO A 36 10.54 -22.80 -25.21
C PRO A 36 12.00 -22.77 -25.69
N ALA A 37 12.19 -22.50 -26.99
CA ALA A 37 13.50 -22.26 -27.57
C ALA A 37 14.22 -21.12 -26.82
N MET A 38 15.44 -21.40 -26.35
CA MET A 38 16.30 -20.45 -25.64
C MET A 38 16.58 -19.24 -26.54
N LEU A 39 15.90 -18.13 -26.28
CA LEU A 39 16.45 -16.82 -26.65
C LEU A 39 17.61 -16.53 -25.69
N PRO A 40 18.71 -15.93 -26.18
CA PRO A 40 19.82 -15.54 -25.32
C PRO A 40 19.27 -14.60 -24.25
N SER A 41 19.34 -15.06 -23.00
CA SER A 41 19.13 -14.23 -21.83
C SER A 41 20.11 -13.08 -21.95
N ALA A 42 19.60 -11.89 -22.27
CA ALA A 42 20.34 -10.67 -22.02
C ALA A 42 20.50 -10.63 -20.50
N ALA A 43 21.61 -11.18 -20.04
CA ALA A 43 22.14 -10.92 -18.72
C ALA A 43 22.33 -9.41 -18.68
N VAL A 44 21.29 -8.70 -18.25
CA VAL A 44 21.45 -7.39 -17.67
C VAL A 44 22.27 -7.70 -16.43
N GLU A 45 23.59 -7.64 -16.56
CA GLU A 45 24.48 -7.36 -15.45
C GLU A 45 23.93 -6.07 -14.86
N ARG A 46 23.00 -6.22 -13.91
CA ARG A 46 22.64 -5.14 -13.01
C ARG A 46 23.92 -4.90 -12.26
N GLU A 47 24.65 -3.85 -12.66
CA GLU A 47 25.73 -3.30 -11.85
C GLU A 47 25.23 -3.35 -10.40
N THR A 48 26.01 -4.03 -9.57
CA THR A 48 25.87 -4.12 -8.12
C THR A 48 26.03 -2.71 -7.57
N GLY A 49 25.01 -1.88 -7.79
CA GLY A 49 24.97 -0.49 -7.41
C GLY A 49 24.96 -0.46 -5.89
N GLU A 50 25.98 0.21 -5.33
CA GLU A 50 26.08 0.68 -3.96
C GLU A 50 24.77 0.53 -3.19
N ASP A 51 24.71 -0.47 -2.30
CA ASP A 51 23.55 -0.72 -1.44
C ASP A 51 23.21 0.60 -0.72
N LEU A 52 22.05 1.16 -1.06
CA LEU A 52 21.58 2.41 -0.48
C LEU A 52 21.59 2.30 1.05
N PRO A 53 22.02 3.35 1.78
CA PRO A 53 21.91 3.37 3.23
C PRO A 53 20.48 3.01 3.68
N LEU A 54 20.37 2.24 4.77
CA LEU A 54 19.10 1.71 5.31
C LEU A 54 17.99 2.77 5.40
N TRP A 55 18.33 3.97 5.89
CA TRP A 55 17.39 5.09 6.03
C TRP A 55 16.89 5.60 4.68
N GLN A 56 17.75 5.64 3.67
CA GLN A 56 17.43 6.16 2.33
C GLN A 56 16.54 5.17 1.58
N ARG A 57 16.87 3.89 1.68
CA ARG A 57 16.03 2.79 1.19
C ARG A 57 14.64 2.83 1.83
N THR A 58 14.58 2.94 3.15
CA THR A 58 13.31 3.03 3.89
C THR A 58 12.51 4.27 3.50
N LEU A 59 13.19 5.41 3.28
CA LEU A 59 12.55 6.62 2.79
C LEU A 59 11.91 6.41 1.41
N TYR A 60 12.63 5.86 0.44
CA TYR A 60 12.07 5.62 -0.90
C TYR A 60 10.91 4.63 -0.86
N LYS A 61 11.04 3.56 -0.08
CA LYS A 61 9.97 2.58 0.11
C LYS A 61 8.73 3.20 0.75
N THR A 62 8.94 4.13 1.68
CA THR A 62 7.86 4.93 2.28
C THR A 62 7.19 5.81 1.23
N LEU A 63 7.96 6.52 0.41
CA LEU A 63 7.42 7.43 -0.60
C LEU A 63 6.57 6.68 -1.63
N THR A 64 7.02 5.53 -2.13
CA THR A 64 6.24 4.72 -3.10
C THR A 64 4.97 4.19 -2.48
N TYR A 65 5.04 3.62 -1.27
CA TYR A 65 3.87 3.12 -0.55
C TYR A 65 2.86 4.24 -0.28
N GLN A 66 3.32 5.37 0.26
CA GLN A 66 2.45 6.47 0.66
C GLN A 66 1.84 7.21 -0.52
N ALA A 67 2.52 7.31 -1.65
CA ALA A 67 1.93 7.87 -2.86
C ALA A 67 0.68 7.06 -3.28
N ALA A 68 0.79 5.73 -3.29
CA ALA A 68 -0.32 4.85 -3.64
C ALA A 68 -1.43 4.85 -2.57
N ALA A 69 -1.06 4.71 -1.30
CA ALA A 69 -2.03 4.64 -0.19
C ALA A 69 -2.82 5.95 -0.03
N ASN A 70 -2.15 7.11 -0.06
CA ASN A 70 -2.84 8.40 0.08
C ASN A 70 -3.77 8.71 -1.10
N ALA A 71 -3.44 8.25 -2.31
CA ALA A 71 -4.33 8.38 -3.46
C ALA A 71 -5.64 7.59 -3.23
N ALA A 72 -5.55 6.37 -2.70
CA ALA A 72 -6.72 5.57 -2.35
C ALA A 72 -7.51 6.19 -1.18
N ASP A 73 -6.83 6.68 -0.14
CA ASP A 73 -7.45 7.32 1.02
C ASP A 73 -8.30 8.52 0.63
N VAL A 74 -7.82 9.38 -0.28
CA VAL A 74 -8.58 10.54 -0.76
C VAL A 74 -9.88 10.10 -1.45
N LEU A 75 -9.81 9.09 -2.32
CA LEU A 75 -10.98 8.58 -3.04
C LEU A 75 -12.01 7.97 -2.09
N VAL A 76 -11.56 7.18 -1.11
CA VAL A 76 -12.44 6.51 -0.15
C VAL A 76 -13.03 7.52 0.82
N PHE A 77 -12.23 8.47 1.31
CA PHE A 77 -12.70 9.51 2.22
C PHE A 77 -13.73 10.43 1.55
N ASP A 78 -13.48 10.86 0.31
CA ASP A 78 -14.43 11.67 -0.46
C ASP A 78 -15.75 10.93 -0.71
N LEU A 79 -15.68 9.63 -1.06
CA LEU A 79 -16.86 8.79 -1.26
C LEU A 79 -17.73 8.69 0.01
N LEU A 80 -17.12 8.54 1.18
CA LEU A 80 -17.81 8.34 2.45
C LEU A 80 -18.38 9.64 3.03
N VAL A 81 -17.58 10.71 3.02
CA VAL A 81 -17.90 11.94 3.76
C VAL A 81 -18.58 12.98 2.87
N GLY A 82 -18.41 12.92 1.55
CA GLY A 82 -18.90 13.95 0.62
C GLY A 82 -18.32 15.32 0.97
N ALA A 83 -17.01 15.35 1.20
CA ALA A 83 -16.35 16.37 1.99
C ALA A 83 -16.23 17.74 1.29
N SER A 84 -16.27 18.81 2.09
CA SER A 84 -15.91 20.15 1.63
C SER A 84 -14.39 20.26 1.40
N ALA A 85 -13.96 21.13 0.49
CA ALA A 85 -12.54 21.31 0.17
C ALA A 85 -11.65 21.59 1.39
N ALA A 86 -12.17 22.29 2.40
CA ALA A 86 -11.45 22.60 3.63
C ALA A 86 -11.20 21.35 4.49
N THR A 87 -12.23 20.52 4.69
CA THR A 87 -12.13 19.26 5.43
C THR A 87 -11.19 18.27 4.72
N THR A 88 -11.31 18.16 3.40
CA THR A 88 -10.47 17.27 2.58
C THR A 88 -9.00 17.65 2.65
N THR A 89 -8.68 18.96 2.59
CA THR A 89 -7.29 19.43 2.65
C THR A 89 -6.66 19.14 4.01
N GLY A 90 -7.37 19.45 5.10
CA GLY A 90 -6.89 19.17 6.46
C GLY A 90 -6.68 17.67 6.71
N PHE A 91 -7.65 16.86 6.30
CA PHE A 91 -7.54 15.40 6.34
C PHE A 91 -6.32 14.93 5.55
N PHE A 92 -6.14 15.35 4.30
CA PHE A 92 -5.05 14.88 3.44
C PHE A 92 -3.67 15.17 4.02
N VAL A 93 -3.43 16.39 4.49
CA VAL A 93 -2.11 16.77 5.05
C VAL A 93 -1.79 15.96 6.30
N VAL A 94 -2.74 15.85 7.24
CA VAL A 94 -2.55 15.09 8.47
C VAL A 94 -2.43 13.59 8.16
N ASN A 95 -3.23 13.08 7.23
CA ASN A 95 -3.20 11.70 6.79
C ASN A 95 -1.83 11.35 6.20
N ALA A 96 -1.35 12.12 5.22
CA ALA A 96 -0.06 11.88 4.57
C ALA A 96 1.10 11.93 5.57
N ALA A 97 1.14 12.93 6.44
CA ALA A 97 2.21 13.08 7.43
C ALA A 97 2.21 11.93 8.45
N THR A 98 1.06 11.60 9.03
CA THR A 98 0.95 10.53 10.03
C THR A 98 1.16 9.15 9.42
N ALA A 99 0.69 8.92 8.20
CA ALA A 99 0.89 7.67 7.47
C ALA A 99 2.37 7.46 7.12
N ALA A 100 3.03 8.48 6.58
CA ALA A 100 4.45 8.42 6.26
C ALA A 100 5.29 8.17 7.51
N ALA A 101 5.03 8.88 8.61
CA ALA A 101 5.71 8.65 9.88
C ALA A 101 5.50 7.23 10.41
N ALA A 102 4.26 6.72 10.39
CA ALA A 102 3.94 5.38 10.85
C ALA A 102 4.60 4.30 9.97
N TYR A 103 4.54 4.43 8.65
CA TYR A 103 5.17 3.47 7.73
C TYR A 103 6.70 3.51 7.83
N TYR A 104 7.30 4.70 7.78
CA TYR A 104 8.75 4.85 7.89
C TYR A 104 9.26 4.28 9.22
N GLY A 105 8.62 4.64 10.33
CA GLY A 105 9.00 4.16 11.66
C GLY A 105 8.86 2.63 11.77
N PHE A 106 7.76 2.07 11.27
CA PHE A 106 7.54 0.62 11.26
C PHE A 106 8.58 -0.09 10.39
N GLU A 107 8.79 0.37 9.17
CA GLU A 107 9.72 -0.26 8.22
C GLU A 107 11.17 -0.17 8.70
N TYR A 108 11.56 0.99 9.25
CA TYR A 108 12.87 1.17 9.85
C TYR A 108 13.07 0.23 11.04
N ALA A 109 12.08 0.12 11.94
CA ALA A 109 12.13 -0.80 13.07
C ALA A 109 12.20 -2.27 12.59
N TRP A 110 11.39 -2.62 11.58
CA TRP A 110 11.36 -3.96 11.00
C TRP A 110 12.71 -4.36 10.40
N GLN A 111 13.39 -3.44 9.70
CA GLN A 111 14.70 -3.76 9.13
C GLN A 111 15.82 -3.89 10.19
N ASN A 112 15.65 -3.33 11.39
CA ASN A 112 16.62 -3.45 12.49
C ASN A 112 16.34 -4.64 13.42
N LEU A 113 15.08 -5.00 13.60
CA LEU A 113 14.63 -5.97 14.62
C LEU A 113 13.97 -7.22 14.04
N GLY A 114 13.53 -7.15 12.79
CA GLY A 114 12.92 -8.25 12.07
C GLY A 114 13.95 -9.23 11.51
N PRO A 115 13.47 -10.30 10.84
CA PRO A 115 14.35 -11.27 10.21
C PRO A 115 15.24 -10.62 9.14
N THR A 116 16.41 -11.21 8.95
CA THR A 116 17.26 -10.88 7.80
C THR A 116 16.58 -11.29 6.49
N LEU A 117 17.17 -10.90 5.37
CA LEU A 117 16.60 -11.23 4.06
C LEU A 117 16.58 -12.72 3.80
N ASP A 118 17.66 -13.41 4.14
CA ASP A 118 17.79 -14.86 3.96
C ASP A 118 16.80 -15.64 4.84
N GLU A 119 16.33 -15.01 5.91
CA GLU A 119 15.31 -15.56 6.82
C GLU A 119 13.88 -15.14 6.45
N THR A 120 13.71 -14.24 5.47
CA THR A 120 12.38 -13.74 5.09
C THR A 120 11.64 -14.79 4.29
N THR A 121 10.52 -15.26 4.84
CA THR A 121 9.61 -16.21 4.21
C THR A 121 8.28 -15.55 3.85
N GLU A 122 7.40 -16.26 3.12
CA GLU A 122 6.02 -15.80 2.92
C GLU A 122 5.29 -15.54 4.24
N GLN A 123 5.55 -16.37 5.26
CA GLN A 123 5.00 -16.18 6.61
C GLN A 123 5.49 -14.87 7.24
N THR A 124 6.77 -14.54 7.09
CA THR A 124 7.34 -13.28 7.58
C THR A 124 6.65 -12.07 6.95
N ILE A 125 6.34 -12.13 5.65
CA ILE A 125 5.62 -11.06 4.95
C ILE A 125 4.19 -10.91 5.49
N VAL A 126 3.50 -12.03 5.74
CA VAL A 126 2.14 -12.03 6.34
C VAL A 126 2.17 -11.43 7.75
N GLU A 127 3.11 -11.84 8.59
CA GLU A 127 3.28 -11.30 9.96
C GLU A 127 3.55 -9.81 9.94
N LYS A 128 4.49 -9.36 9.09
CA LYS A 128 4.79 -7.94 8.87
C LYS A 128 3.55 -7.17 8.45
N THR A 129 2.79 -7.71 7.50
CA THR A 129 1.56 -7.11 6.99
C THR A 129 0.54 -6.95 8.12
N ILE A 130 0.28 -8.01 8.89
CA ILE A 130 -0.67 -7.98 10.02
C ILE A 130 -0.27 -6.92 11.04
N LEU A 131 1.01 -6.90 11.45
CA LEU A 131 1.51 -5.93 12.43
C LEU A 131 1.34 -4.49 11.95
N TYR A 132 1.70 -4.20 10.70
CA TYR A 132 1.52 -2.87 10.15
C TYR A 132 0.04 -2.50 9.98
N ARG A 133 -0.81 -3.46 9.61
CA ARG A 133 -2.26 -3.23 9.49
C ARG A 133 -2.89 -2.84 10.82
N PHE A 134 -2.46 -3.39 11.95
CA PHE A 134 -2.94 -2.95 13.26
C PHE A 134 -2.67 -1.46 13.51
N ILE A 135 -1.47 -0.98 13.18
CA ILE A 135 -1.09 0.43 13.28
C ILE A 135 -1.95 1.28 12.33
N GLY A 136 -2.06 0.84 11.07
CA GLY A 136 -2.83 1.52 10.03
C GLY A 136 -4.32 1.66 10.35
N VAL A 137 -4.96 0.58 10.82
CA VAL A 137 -6.39 0.56 11.19
C VAL A 137 -6.67 1.51 12.34
N GLY A 138 -5.83 1.50 13.39
CA GLY A 138 -5.96 2.44 14.50
C GLY A 138 -5.88 3.89 14.03
N ARG A 139 -4.85 4.21 13.22
CA ARG A 139 -4.68 5.55 12.62
C ARG A 139 -5.89 5.96 11.80
N ASN A 140 -6.33 5.11 10.89
CA ASN A 140 -7.44 5.40 9.98
C ASN A 140 -8.76 5.57 10.73
N PHE A 141 -9.02 4.76 11.75
CA PHE A 141 -10.18 4.96 12.62
C PHE A 141 -10.12 6.31 13.34
N THR A 142 -8.98 6.68 13.93
CA THR A 142 -8.81 7.98 14.58
C THR A 142 -9.04 9.14 13.61
N LEU A 143 -8.47 9.10 12.41
CA LEU A 143 -8.67 10.16 11.41
C LEU A 143 -10.11 10.20 10.90
N GLY A 144 -10.70 9.05 10.61
CA GLY A 144 -12.10 8.94 10.22
C GLY A 144 -13.06 9.44 11.31
N TYR A 145 -12.71 9.29 12.59
CA TYR A 145 -13.48 9.84 13.69
C TYR A 145 -13.34 11.37 13.78
N LEU A 146 -12.10 11.87 13.72
CA LEU A 146 -11.80 13.31 13.80
C LEU A 146 -12.41 14.10 12.64
N TYR A 147 -12.37 13.57 11.42
CA TYR A 147 -12.79 14.28 10.21
C TYR A 147 -14.16 13.83 9.66
N GLY A 148 -14.59 12.60 9.94
CA GLY A 148 -15.85 12.02 9.47
C GLY A 148 -17.02 12.13 10.46
N GLY A 149 -16.79 12.69 11.65
CA GLY A 149 -17.83 13.14 12.58
C GLY A 149 -18.54 12.05 13.38
N GLY A 150 -18.10 10.78 13.32
CA GLY A 150 -18.71 9.70 14.11
C GLY A 150 -18.05 8.33 13.97
N ALA A 151 -18.30 7.46 14.95
CA ALA A 151 -17.70 6.12 15.02
C ALA A 151 -18.09 5.20 13.85
N VAL A 152 -19.30 5.36 13.30
CA VAL A 152 -19.75 4.56 12.15
C VAL A 152 -18.95 4.91 10.89
N THR A 153 -18.79 6.21 10.59
CA THR A 153 -17.95 6.69 9.48
C THR A 153 -16.50 6.28 9.66
N ALA A 154 -15.97 6.41 10.88
CA ALA A 154 -14.62 5.99 11.23
C ALA A 154 -14.39 4.49 11.01
N GLY A 155 -15.34 3.66 11.45
CA GLY A 155 -15.30 2.21 11.24
C GLY A 155 -15.40 1.82 9.77
N ALA A 156 -16.28 2.48 9.00
CA ALA A 156 -16.40 2.26 7.56
C ALA A 156 -15.12 2.65 6.81
N PHE A 157 -14.55 3.81 7.14
CA PHE A 157 -13.28 4.27 6.55
C PHE A 157 -12.14 3.30 6.88
N ALA A 158 -11.97 2.93 8.16
CA ALA A 158 -10.95 1.97 8.57
C ALA A 158 -11.15 0.58 7.94
N GLY A 159 -12.40 0.11 7.83
CA GLY A 159 -12.74 -1.18 7.22
C GLY A 159 -12.44 -1.24 5.73
N LEU A 160 -12.82 -0.20 4.97
CA LEU A 160 -12.50 -0.13 3.54
C LEU A 160 -10.99 -0.01 3.31
N ASN A 161 -10.29 0.73 4.17
CA ASN A 161 -8.83 0.84 4.17
C ASN A 161 -8.11 -0.49 4.25
N ILE A 162 -8.58 -1.40 5.12
CA ILE A 162 -7.94 -2.72 5.30
C ILE A 162 -7.74 -3.42 3.96
N VAL A 163 -8.73 -3.37 3.07
CA VAL A 163 -8.71 -4.13 1.82
C VAL A 163 -7.63 -3.59 0.87
N TYR A 164 -7.72 -2.31 0.50
CA TYR A 164 -6.79 -1.77 -0.49
C TYR A 164 -5.40 -1.54 0.09
N ASP A 165 -5.27 -1.13 1.36
CA ASP A 165 -3.95 -0.92 1.94
C ASP A 165 -3.19 -2.23 2.09
N THR A 166 -3.88 -3.35 2.35
CA THR A 166 -3.23 -4.67 2.38
C THR A 166 -2.68 -4.99 0.99
N SER A 167 -3.46 -4.77 -0.07
CA SER A 167 -3.01 -4.98 -1.44
C SER A 167 -1.83 -4.08 -1.81
N ILE A 168 -1.91 -2.78 -1.48
CA ILE A 168 -0.83 -1.82 -1.75
C ILE A 168 0.43 -2.18 -0.97
N PHE A 169 0.27 -2.58 0.30
CA PHE A 169 1.40 -3.00 1.15
C PHE A 169 2.09 -4.24 0.59
N LEU A 170 1.35 -5.31 0.31
CA LEU A 170 1.91 -6.53 -0.27
C LEU A 170 2.58 -6.27 -1.62
N THR A 171 1.96 -5.46 -2.48
CA THR A 171 2.55 -5.07 -3.76
C THR A 171 3.84 -4.29 -3.55
N ASN A 172 3.86 -3.36 -2.60
CA ASN A 172 5.06 -2.58 -2.29
C ASN A 172 6.18 -3.45 -1.71
N GLU A 173 5.88 -4.40 -0.81
CA GLU A 173 6.87 -5.38 -0.34
C GLU A 173 7.44 -6.17 -1.52
N TYR A 174 6.56 -6.75 -2.34
CA TYR A 174 6.96 -7.58 -3.47
C TYR A 174 7.80 -6.84 -4.52
N VAL A 175 7.40 -5.61 -4.88
CA VAL A 175 8.16 -4.77 -5.83
C VAL A 175 9.54 -4.43 -5.26
N TRP A 176 9.64 -4.10 -3.98
CA TRP A 176 10.91 -3.76 -3.35
C TRP A 176 11.81 -4.96 -3.06
N ASP A 177 11.26 -6.17 -3.03
CA ASP A 177 12.03 -7.40 -2.92
C ASP A 177 12.50 -7.91 -4.29
N ILE A 178 11.70 -7.79 -5.36
CA ILE A 178 12.13 -8.12 -6.74
C ILE A 178 13.17 -7.15 -7.28
N LEU A 179 12.99 -5.85 -7.02
CA LEU A 179 13.87 -4.81 -7.54
C LEU A 179 15.15 -4.65 -6.70
N ARG A 180 15.32 -5.42 -5.62
CA ARG A 180 16.60 -5.45 -4.90
C ARG A 180 17.67 -6.02 -5.83
N PRO A 181 18.87 -5.40 -5.87
CA PRO A 181 20.07 -6.13 -6.29
C PRO A 181 20.19 -7.37 -5.39
N GLU A 182 20.29 -8.56 -5.97
CA GLU A 182 20.66 -9.74 -5.19
C GLU A 182 22.01 -9.44 -4.54
N GLN A 183 22.08 -9.54 -3.21
CA GLN A 183 23.36 -9.55 -2.53
C GLN A 183 24.05 -10.84 -2.94
N ALA A 184 24.99 -10.74 -3.88
CA ALA A 184 25.86 -11.87 -4.18
C ALA A 184 26.57 -12.30 -2.88
N PRO A 185 26.60 -13.60 -2.57
CA PRO A 185 27.18 -14.12 -1.32
C PRO A 185 28.68 -13.81 -1.18
#